data_AF-A0A3D3GX83-F1
#
_entry.id   AF-A0A3D3GX83-F1
#
_cell.length_a   1.000
_cell.length_b   1.000
_cell.length_c   1.000
_cell.angle_alpha   90.00
_cell.angle_beta   90.00
_cell.angle_gamma   90.00
#
_symmetry.space_group_name_H-M   'P 1'
#
loop_
_entity.id
_entity.type
_entity.pdbx_description
1 polymer ?
#
loop_
_entity_poly.entity_id
_entity_poly.type
_entity_poly.pdbx_seq_one_letter_code
_entity_poly.pdbx_strand_id
1 'polypeptide(L)'
;QVNEGNAVQLVIEQEVSSVSGTTGVDISINKREIKTTVMAESGNTVVLGGLIDEDVQESVQKVPLLGDIPFIGHLFKSTSNSTRKRNLMVFLRATIVRDSSLMKEISESKYNFIRADQIRKHEEGLSLMSNENMPILPQWQDNLTLPPSFDEYQQKLGEKNIELPKPPVTTEGIAAEEKQ
;
A
#
# COMPACT_ATOMS: atom_id res chain seq x y z
N GLN A 1 4.37 13.87 20.35
CA GLN A 1 4.52 15.15 21.08
C GLN A 1 5.54 16.01 20.34
N VAL A 2 5.30 17.32 20.22
CA VAL A 2 6.28 18.27 19.67
C VAL A 2 7.04 18.87 20.84
N ASN A 3 8.37 18.72 20.85
CA ASN A 3 9.22 19.29 21.90
C ASN A 3 9.54 20.76 21.57
N GLU A 4 10.16 21.50 22.49
CA GLU A 4 10.49 22.93 22.29
C GLU A 4 11.49 23.16 21.13
N GLY A 5 12.14 22.10 20.63
CA GLY A 5 12.90 22.09 19.37
C GLY A 5 12.07 21.62 18.17
N ASN A 6 12.61 21.71 16.95
CA ASN A 6 11.99 21.18 15.72
C ASN A 6 11.91 19.63 15.68
N ALA A 7 11.95 18.96 16.84
CA ALA A 7 11.92 17.53 17.01
C ALA A 7 10.52 17.05 17.45
N VAL A 8 10.08 15.97 16.82
CA VAL A 8 8.81 15.29 17.07
C VAL A 8 9.10 13.92 17.65
N GLN A 9 8.55 13.65 18.84
CA GLN A 9 8.51 12.31 19.40
C GLN A 9 7.29 11.57 18.85
N LEU A 10 7.54 10.44 18.20
CA LEU A 10 6.56 9.58 17.55
C LEU A 10 6.57 8.22 18.24
N VAL A 11 5.38 7.78 18.65
CA VAL A 11 5.11 6.39 19.03
C VAL A 11 4.52 5.73 17.79
N ILE A 12 5.22 4.75 17.23
CA ILE A 12 4.88 4.13 15.96
C ILE A 12 4.57 2.66 16.21
N GLU A 13 3.37 2.27 15.82
CA GLU A 13 2.96 0.87 15.72
C GLU A 13 2.66 0.60 14.24
N GLN A 14 3.53 -0.15 13.58
CA GLN A 14 3.36 -0.54 12.18
C GLN A 14 3.12 -2.04 12.09
N GLU A 15 2.06 -2.43 11.40
CA GLU A 15 1.74 -3.82 11.13
C GLU A 15 1.63 -4.06 9.61
N VAL A 16 2.24 -5.13 9.13
CA VAL A 16 2.05 -5.65 7.77
C VAL A 16 1.70 -7.13 7.87
N SER A 17 0.49 -7.47 7.45
CA SER A 17 -0.02 -8.85 7.43
C SER A 17 -0.19 -9.35 6.01
N SER A 18 0.18 -10.60 5.77
CA SER A 18 -0.09 -11.30 4.50
C SER A 18 -0.46 -12.75 4.77
N VAL A 19 -1.39 -13.32 3.99
CA VAL A 19 -1.76 -14.74 4.11
C VAL A 19 -0.64 -15.62 3.52
N SER A 20 -0.14 -16.57 4.30
CA SER A 20 0.99 -17.46 3.93
C SER A 20 0.56 -18.81 3.38
N GLY A 21 -0.73 -19.13 3.43
CA GLY A 21 -1.29 -20.39 2.95
C GLY A 21 -2.44 -20.88 3.80
N THR A 22 -3.21 -21.80 3.25
CA THR A 22 -4.24 -22.56 3.99
C THR A 22 -3.61 -23.90 4.36
N THR A 23 -3.47 -24.14 5.66
CA THR A 23 -3.35 -25.51 6.15
C THR A 23 -4.77 -26.06 6.28
N GLY A 24 -5.00 -27.37 6.10
CA GLY A 24 -6.35 -27.96 6.04
C GLY A 24 -7.23 -27.77 7.29
N VAL A 25 -6.74 -27.06 8.31
CA VAL A 25 -7.44 -26.74 9.56
C VAL A 25 -7.48 -25.23 9.84
N ASP A 26 -6.58 -24.40 9.27
CA ASP A 26 -6.54 -22.95 9.51
C ASP A 26 -5.72 -22.15 8.45
N ILE A 27 -5.97 -20.84 8.38
CA ILE A 27 -5.23 -19.88 7.56
C ILE A 27 -3.97 -19.42 8.29
N SER A 28 -2.80 -19.68 7.71
CA SER A 28 -1.55 -19.16 8.24
C SER A 28 -1.37 -17.70 7.81
N ILE A 29 -1.19 -16.79 8.76
CA ILE A 29 -0.95 -15.35 8.51
C ILE A 29 0.50 -15.03 8.87
N ASN A 30 1.26 -14.52 7.91
CA ASN A 30 2.55 -13.88 8.17
C ASN A 30 2.30 -12.46 8.67
N LYS A 31 2.52 -12.24 9.96
CA LYS A 31 2.44 -10.91 10.59
C LYS A 31 3.85 -10.36 10.83
N ARG A 32 4.08 -9.12 10.42
CA ARG A 32 5.29 -8.35 10.74
C ARG A 32 4.86 -7.10 11.49
N GLU A 33 5.32 -6.95 12.73
CA GLU A 33 4.93 -5.85 13.61
C GLU A 33 6.17 -5.13 14.16
N ILE A 34 6.12 -3.80 14.18
CA ILE A 34 7.16 -2.93 14.74
C ILE A 34 6.50 -1.96 15.70
N LYS A 35 6.88 -2.01 16.98
CA LYS A 35 6.53 -1.03 18.01
C LYS A 35 7.78 -0.30 18.45
N THR A 36 7.87 0.98 18.12
CA THR A 36 9.06 1.78 18.45
C THR A 36 8.68 3.20 18.83
N THR A 37 9.53 3.84 19.63
CA THR A 37 9.44 5.27 19.93
C THR A 37 10.66 5.94 19.35
N VAL A 38 10.45 6.91 18.47
CA VAL A 38 11.53 7.64 17.81
C VAL A 38 11.37 9.13 18.01
N MET A 39 12.50 9.83 18.08
CA MET A 39 12.55 11.28 18.04
C MET A 39 13.14 11.68 16.69
N ALA A 40 12.36 12.38 15.87
CA ALA A 40 12.73 12.77 14.52
C ALA A 40 12.65 14.30 14.39
N GLU A 41 13.66 14.91 13.78
CA GLU A 41 13.60 16.31 13.40
C GLU A 41 12.73 16.52 12.16
N SER A 42 12.01 17.64 12.11
CA SER A 42 11.16 18.00 10.98
C SER A 42 11.98 18.11 9.68
N GLY A 43 11.55 17.43 8.64
CA GLY A 43 12.17 17.41 7.32
C GLY A 43 13.24 16.33 7.13
N ASN A 44 13.77 15.78 8.23
CA ASN A 44 14.79 14.74 8.18
C ASN A 44 14.14 13.34 8.09
N THR A 45 14.79 12.45 7.34
CA THR A 45 14.38 11.04 7.28
C THR A 45 15.14 10.25 8.34
N VAL A 46 14.41 9.53 9.19
CA VAL A 46 14.96 8.65 10.23
C VAL A 46 14.71 7.18 9.83
N VAL A 47 15.70 6.33 10.10
CA VAL A 47 15.57 4.87 9.93
C VAL A 47 14.99 4.29 11.22
N LEU A 48 13.80 3.70 11.14
CA LEU A 48 13.12 3.09 12.29
C LEU A 48 13.69 1.71 12.62
N GLY A 49 14.14 1.00 11.58
CA GLY A 49 14.70 -0.34 11.69
C GLY A 49 14.70 -1.07 10.34
N GLY A 50 15.15 -2.32 10.36
CA GLY A 50 15.15 -3.19 9.20
C GLY A 50 15.36 -4.65 9.57
N LEU A 51 15.00 -5.55 8.66
CA LEU A 51 15.23 -6.99 8.78
C LEU A 51 16.03 -7.44 7.54
N ILE A 52 17.17 -8.06 7.79
CA ILE A 52 17.92 -8.79 6.76
C ILE A 52 17.76 -10.27 7.09
N ASP A 53 17.20 -11.02 6.15
CA ASP A 53 16.94 -12.45 6.26
C ASP A 53 17.64 -13.15 5.09
N GLU A 54 18.40 -14.20 5.38
CA GLU A 54 19.16 -14.97 4.40
C GLU A 54 18.93 -16.46 4.65
N ASP A 55 18.25 -17.11 3.71
CA ASP A 55 17.89 -18.52 3.74
C ASP A 55 18.73 -19.28 2.70
N VAL A 56 19.57 -20.20 3.16
CA VAL A 56 20.44 -21.04 2.34
C VAL A 56 19.99 -22.49 2.49
N GLN A 57 19.39 -23.02 1.43
CA GLN A 57 18.90 -24.39 1.36
C GLN A 57 19.76 -25.21 0.40
N GLU A 58 20.50 -26.18 0.93
CA GLU A 58 21.23 -27.20 0.16
C GLU A 58 20.49 -28.53 0.25
N SER A 59 20.11 -29.08 -0.90
CA SER A 59 19.46 -30.39 -1.03
C SER A 59 20.32 -31.30 -1.90
N VAL A 60 20.88 -32.34 -1.29
CA VAL A 60 21.68 -33.34 -1.99
C VAL A 60 20.90 -34.66 -2.06
N GLN A 61 20.58 -35.08 -3.28
CA GLN A 61 19.99 -36.39 -3.58
C GLN A 61 21.07 -37.23 -4.24
N LYS A 62 21.40 -38.40 -3.70
CA LYS A 62 22.43 -39.28 -4.27
C LYS A 62 22.04 -40.74 -4.18
N VAL A 63 22.50 -41.54 -5.14
CA VAL A 63 22.42 -43.00 -5.05
C VAL A 63 23.44 -43.47 -3.99
N PRO A 64 23.03 -44.23 -2.95
CA PRO A 64 23.96 -44.79 -1.97
C PRO A 64 25.04 -45.63 -2.67
N LEU A 65 26.27 -45.63 -2.13
CA LEU A 65 27.45 -46.31 -2.68
C LEU A 65 28.04 -45.65 -3.95
N LEU A 66 27.24 -45.45 -5.00
CA LEU A 66 27.71 -44.92 -6.29
C LEU A 66 27.96 -43.40 -6.29
N GLY A 67 27.19 -42.65 -5.48
CA GLY A 67 27.32 -41.20 -5.36
C GLY A 67 28.58 -40.72 -4.63
N ASP A 68 29.28 -41.62 -3.92
CA ASP A 68 30.46 -41.32 -3.12
C ASP A 68 31.79 -41.64 -3.85
N ILE A 69 31.73 -42.24 -5.04
CA ILE A 69 32.92 -42.59 -5.82
C ILE A 69 33.58 -41.30 -6.34
N PRO A 70 34.88 -41.06 -6.06
CA PRO A 70 35.61 -39.92 -6.62
C PRO A 70 35.63 -40.00 -8.15
N PHE A 71 35.72 -38.86 -8.84
CA PHE A 71 35.65 -38.70 -10.30
C PHE A 71 34.27 -38.95 -10.94
N ILE A 72 33.59 -40.06 -10.65
CA ILE A 72 32.32 -40.43 -11.33
C ILE A 72 31.05 -40.21 -10.50
N GLY A 73 31.15 -40.03 -9.19
CA GLY A 73 29.99 -39.88 -8.30
C GLY A 73 29.09 -38.68 -8.62
N HIS A 74 29.59 -37.68 -9.36
CA HIS A 74 28.79 -36.53 -9.85
C HIS A 74 27.68 -36.93 -10.83
N LEU A 75 27.81 -38.06 -11.55
CA LEU A 75 26.76 -38.53 -12.45
C LEU A 75 25.59 -39.19 -11.69
N PHE A 76 25.80 -39.57 -10.43
CA PHE A 76 24.83 -40.30 -9.59
C PHE A 76 24.32 -39.47 -8.41
N LYS A 77 24.59 -38.16 -8.41
CA LYS A 77 24.05 -37.21 -7.43
C LYS A 77 23.45 -36.00 -8.12
N SER A 78 22.40 -35.46 -7.52
CA SER A 78 21.78 -34.19 -7.85
C SER A 78 21.90 -33.29 -6.63
N THR A 79 22.48 -32.11 -6.81
CA THR A 79 22.60 -31.10 -5.76
C THR A 79 21.79 -29.88 -6.20
N SER A 80 20.87 -29.44 -5.35
CA SER A 80 20.09 -28.23 -5.54
C SER A 80 20.44 -27.25 -4.43
N ASN A 81 20.93 -26.07 -4.82
CA ASN A 81 21.25 -24.99 -3.92
C ASN A 81 20.28 -23.83 -4.17
N SER A 82 19.60 -23.38 -3.13
CA SER A 82 18.73 -22.19 -3.18
C SER A 82 19.19 -21.20 -2.12
N THR A 83 19.43 -19.96 -2.55
CA THR A 83 19.75 -18.85 -1.65
C THR A 83 18.69 -17.77 -1.82
N ARG A 84 18.02 -17.39 -0.74
CA ARG A 84 17.02 -16.32 -0.72
C ARG A 84 17.43 -15.26 0.28
N LYS A 85 17.66 -14.05 -0.22
CA LYS A 85 17.97 -12.88 0.60
C LYS A 85 16.81 -11.90 0.58
N ARG A 86 16.32 -11.50 1.76
CA ARG A 86 15.25 -10.52 1.93
C ARG A 86 15.78 -9.35 2.76
N ASN A 87 15.70 -8.14 2.21
CA ASN A 87 16.04 -6.91 2.92
C ASN A 87 14.76 -6.08 3.09
N LEU A 88 14.43 -5.76 4.32
CA LEU A 88 13.37 -4.84 4.68
C LEU A 88 13.99 -3.67 5.42
N MET A 89 13.71 -2.45 4.98
CA MET A 89 14.07 -1.22 5.69
C MET A 89 12.84 -0.36 5.84
N VAL A 90 12.68 0.25 7.01
CA VAL A 90 11.57 1.15 7.31
C VAL A 90 12.12 2.54 7.61
N PHE A 91 11.70 3.49 6.79
CA PHE A 91 12.07 4.90 6.89
C PHE A 91 10.84 5.72 7.23
N LEU A 92 11.05 6.80 7.99
CA LEU A 92 10.02 7.77 8.27
C LEU A 92 10.59 9.18 8.15
N ARG A 93 9.82 10.06 7.51
CA ARG A 93 10.08 11.50 7.47
C ARG A 93 8.95 12.22 8.19
N ALA A 94 9.27 12.88 9.29
CA ALA A 94 8.33 13.73 9.99
C ALA A 94 8.36 15.14 9.38
N THR A 95 7.19 15.75 9.17
CA THR A 95 7.08 17.15 8.72
C THR A 95 6.15 17.89 9.66
N ILE A 96 6.66 18.91 10.34
CA ILE A 96 5.84 19.81 11.17
C ILE A 96 5.21 20.86 10.27
N VAL A 97 3.89 20.86 10.18
CA VAL A 97 3.13 21.87 9.43
C VAL A 97 2.68 22.95 10.41
N ARG A 98 3.26 24.15 10.29
CA ARG A 98 2.96 25.30 11.18
C ARG A 98 2.01 26.31 10.54
N ASP A 99 2.01 26.41 9.22
CA ASP A 99 1.21 27.36 8.46
C ASP A 99 0.19 26.63 7.57
N SER A 100 -1.00 27.22 7.48
CA SER A 100 -2.06 26.89 6.54
C SER A 100 -1.59 26.92 5.08
N SER A 101 -0.70 27.85 4.71
CA SER A 101 -0.16 27.94 3.35
C SER A 101 0.68 26.72 2.99
N LEU A 102 1.55 26.28 3.91
CA LEU A 102 2.37 25.08 3.73
C LEU A 102 1.51 23.81 3.69
N MET A 103 0.46 23.75 4.52
CA MET A 103 -0.50 22.64 4.49
C MET A 103 -1.18 22.52 3.12
N LYS A 104 -1.60 23.66 2.57
CA LYS A 104 -2.25 23.76 1.27
C LYS A 104 -1.30 23.30 0.16
N GLU A 105 -0.06 23.79 0.15
CA GLU A 105 0.96 23.39 -0.84
C GLU A 105 1.23 21.88 -0.82
N ILE A 106 1.43 21.29 0.36
CA ILE A 106 1.65 19.85 0.52
C ILE A 106 0.43 19.05 0.01
N SER A 107 -0.78 19.55 0.31
CA SER A 107 -2.02 18.88 -0.10
C SER A 107 -2.24 18.97 -1.61
N GLU A 108 -2.05 20.15 -2.19
CA GLU A 108 -2.15 20.39 -3.63
C GLU A 108 -1.14 19.52 -4.40
N SER A 109 0.12 19.49 -3.96
CA SER A 109 1.17 18.68 -4.58
C SER A 109 0.80 17.19 -4.61
N LYS A 110 0.35 16.65 -3.47
CA LYS A 110 -0.10 15.25 -3.37
C LYS A 110 -1.34 14.98 -4.22
N TYR A 111 -2.30 15.91 -4.22
CA TYR A 111 -3.52 15.79 -5.01
C TYR A 111 -3.21 15.74 -6.51
N ASN A 112 -2.40 16.68 -6.99
CA ASN A 112 -1.98 16.76 -8.38
C ASN A 112 -1.18 15.52 -8.81
N PHE A 113 -0.35 14.97 -7.92
CA PHE A 113 0.35 13.71 -8.17
C PHE A 113 -0.61 12.54 -8.43
N ILE A 114 -1.63 12.35 -7.59
CA ILE A 114 -2.61 11.26 -7.76
C ILE A 114 -3.44 11.48 -9.02
N ARG A 115 -3.86 12.72 -9.28
CA ARG A 115 -4.60 13.07 -10.49
C ARG A 115 -3.78 12.78 -11.76
N ALA A 116 -2.51 13.13 -11.78
CA ALA A 116 -1.62 12.83 -12.90
C ALA A 116 -1.47 11.31 -13.12
N ASP A 117 -1.35 10.53 -12.04
CA ASP A 117 -1.30 9.06 -12.12
C ASP A 117 -2.59 8.46 -12.70
N GLN A 118 -3.75 8.98 -12.32
CA GLN A 118 -5.04 8.57 -12.89
C GLN A 118 -5.16 8.91 -14.37
N ILE A 119 -4.74 10.11 -14.78
CA ILE A 119 -4.74 10.51 -16.20
C ILE A 119 -3.83 9.58 -16.99
N ARG A 120 -2.62 9.30 -16.51
CA ARG A 120 -1.72 8.34 -17.16
C ARG A 120 -2.33 6.96 -17.31
N LYS A 121 -2.92 6.42 -16.24
CA LYS A 121 -3.59 5.10 -16.27
C LYS A 121 -4.79 5.08 -17.22
N HIS A 122 -5.50 6.19 -17.34
CA HIS A 122 -6.55 6.37 -18.32
C HIS A 122 -5.98 6.39 -19.74
N GLU A 123 -4.91 7.14 -20.01
CA GLU A 123 -4.27 7.18 -21.34
C GLU A 123 -3.70 5.82 -21.78
N GLU A 124 -3.07 5.09 -20.86
CA GLU A 124 -2.48 3.78 -21.14
C GLU A 124 -3.53 2.72 -21.49
N GLY A 125 -4.76 2.88 -20.99
CA GLY A 125 -5.88 1.97 -21.24
C GLY A 125 -5.65 0.59 -20.62
N LEU A 126 -6.62 0.07 -19.87
CA LEU A 126 -6.54 -1.30 -19.40
C LEU A 126 -6.84 -2.24 -20.58
N SER A 127 -5.89 -3.11 -20.95
CA SER A 127 -5.95 -4.00 -22.13
C SER A 127 -7.19 -4.91 -22.20
N LEU A 128 -8.03 -4.97 -21.16
CA LEU A 128 -9.19 -5.87 -21.05
C LEU A 128 -10.44 -5.22 -20.42
N MET A 129 -10.45 -3.89 -20.17
CA MET A 129 -11.60 -3.17 -19.63
C MET A 129 -11.83 -1.87 -20.41
N SER A 130 -13.09 -1.50 -20.65
CA SER A 130 -13.40 -0.19 -21.24
C SER A 130 -12.89 0.92 -20.33
N ASN A 131 -12.08 1.81 -20.90
CA ASN A 131 -11.45 2.94 -20.23
C ASN A 131 -12.46 4.02 -19.77
N GLU A 132 -13.71 3.91 -20.23
CA GLU A 132 -14.77 4.91 -20.04
C GLU A 132 -15.23 5.09 -18.58
N ASN A 133 -14.89 4.18 -17.67
CA ASN A 133 -15.41 4.18 -16.29
C ASN A 133 -14.37 4.48 -15.20
N MET A 134 -13.16 4.95 -15.54
CA MET A 134 -12.17 5.31 -14.51
C MET A 134 -12.42 6.73 -13.97
N PRO A 135 -12.77 6.90 -12.68
CA PRO A 135 -12.98 8.23 -12.12
C PRO A 135 -11.65 8.98 -12.04
N ILE A 136 -11.57 10.12 -12.72
CA ILE A 136 -10.46 11.07 -12.58
C ILE A 136 -10.79 12.13 -11.54
N LEU A 137 -9.81 12.46 -10.70
CA LEU A 137 -9.93 13.56 -9.76
C LEU A 137 -10.14 14.88 -10.52
N PRO A 138 -11.06 15.75 -10.05
CA PRO A 138 -11.25 17.08 -10.64
C PRO A 138 -9.97 17.91 -10.51
N GLN A 139 -9.90 19.06 -11.18
CA GLN A 139 -8.77 19.96 -10.96
C GLN A 139 -8.80 20.48 -9.51
N TRP A 140 -7.64 20.60 -8.87
CA TRP A 140 -7.54 21.24 -7.57
C TRP A 140 -8.02 22.68 -7.71
N GLN A 141 -9.01 23.05 -6.90
CA GLN A 141 -9.70 24.32 -6.98
C GLN A 141 -9.49 25.06 -5.66
N ASP A 142 -8.75 26.15 -5.73
CA ASP A 142 -8.44 27.02 -4.59
C ASP A 142 -9.58 27.98 -4.22
N ASN A 143 -10.63 28.03 -5.04
CA ASN A 143 -11.73 28.95 -4.87
C ASN A 143 -12.76 28.37 -3.89
N LEU A 144 -13.17 29.19 -2.91
CA LEU A 144 -14.39 29.00 -2.13
C LEU A 144 -15.63 29.21 -3.02
N THR A 145 -15.70 28.56 -4.19
CA THR A 145 -16.95 28.47 -4.91
C THR A 145 -17.79 27.46 -4.16
N LEU A 146 -18.85 27.95 -3.54
CA LEU A 146 -19.88 27.07 -3.02
C LEU A 146 -20.24 26.09 -4.12
N PRO A 147 -20.35 24.78 -3.81
CA PRO A 147 -20.93 23.86 -4.77
C PRO A 147 -22.29 24.42 -5.19
N PRO A 148 -22.69 24.23 -6.46
CA PRO A 148 -23.99 24.68 -6.90
C PRO A 148 -25.04 24.18 -5.92
N SER A 149 -26.05 25.01 -5.65
CA SER A 149 -27.18 24.57 -4.84
C SER A 149 -27.79 23.30 -5.44
N PHE A 150 -28.43 22.48 -4.61
CA PHE A 150 -29.02 21.21 -5.06
C PHE A 150 -29.96 21.40 -6.26
N ASP A 151 -30.72 22.49 -6.28
CA ASP A 151 -31.62 22.85 -7.38
C ASP A 151 -30.86 23.20 -8.68
N GLU A 152 -29.77 23.97 -8.57
CA GLU A 152 -28.87 24.28 -9.71
C GLU A 152 -28.15 23.04 -10.24
N TYR A 153 -27.81 22.09 -9.36
CA TYR A 153 -27.21 20.81 -9.74
C TYR A 153 -28.22 19.95 -10.53
N GLN A 154 -29.47 19.86 -10.07
CA GLN A 154 -30.53 19.15 -10.79
C GLN A 154 -30.86 19.79 -12.14
N GLN A 155 -30.92 21.11 -12.23
CA GLN A 155 -31.11 21.82 -13.50
C GLN A 155 -29.98 21.52 -14.50
N LYS A 156 -28.72 21.61 -14.07
CA LYS A 156 -27.56 21.30 -14.94
C LYS A 156 -27.54 19.86 -15.43
N LEU A 157 -27.99 18.91 -14.61
CA LEU A 157 -28.10 17.50 -15.00
C LEU A 157 -29.20 17.29 -16.03
N GLY A 158 -30.36 17.94 -15.83
CA GLY A 158 -31.47 17.93 -16.78
C GLY A 158 -31.14 18.58 -18.13
N GLU A 159 -30.30 19.61 -18.13
CA GLU A 159 -29.84 20.27 -19.37
C GLU A 159 -28.81 19.43 -20.15
N LYS A 160 -27.96 18.66 -19.46
CA LYS A 160 -26.88 17.90 -20.10
C LYS A 160 -27.18 16.43 -20.36
N ASN A 161 -28.36 15.91 -19.98
CA ASN A 161 -28.69 14.47 -20.07
C ASN A 161 -27.56 13.57 -19.51
N ILE A 162 -26.91 13.99 -18.43
CA ILE A 162 -25.81 13.22 -17.82
C ILE A 162 -26.43 12.35 -16.73
N GLU A 163 -26.36 11.03 -16.92
CA GLU A 163 -26.83 10.06 -15.93
C GLU A 163 -25.88 10.05 -14.74
N LEU A 164 -26.42 10.13 -13.52
CA LEU A 164 -25.61 10.12 -12.30
C LEU A 164 -24.79 8.83 -12.22
N PRO A 165 -23.48 8.89 -11.88
CA PRO A 165 -22.79 7.69 -11.44
C PRO A 165 -23.50 7.17 -10.20
N LYS A 166 -24.10 5.98 -10.31
CA LYS A 166 -24.78 5.35 -9.18
C LYS A 166 -23.74 5.17 -8.08
N PRO A 167 -24.00 5.62 -6.84
CA PRO A 167 -23.08 5.38 -5.74
C PRO A 167 -22.83 3.86 -5.65
N PRO A 168 -21.61 3.44 -5.29
CA PRO A 168 -21.34 2.02 -5.08
C PRO A 168 -22.39 1.50 -4.09
N VAL A 169 -23.16 0.50 -4.54
CA VAL A 169 -24.19 -0.12 -3.71
C VAL A 169 -23.47 -0.76 -2.54
N THR A 170 -23.60 -0.18 -1.36
CA THR A 170 -23.24 -0.84 -0.12
C THR A 170 -24.26 -1.95 0.08
N THR A 171 -23.94 -3.16 -0.39
CA THR A 171 -24.70 -4.35 -0.04
C THR A 171 -24.35 -4.72 1.40
N GLU A 172 -24.87 -3.98 2.36
CA GLU A 172 -24.91 -4.43 3.75
C GLU A 172 -26.32 -4.25 4.28
N GLY A 173 -27.09 -5.34 4.13
CA GLY A 173 -28.21 -5.61 5.01
C GLY A 173 -27.69 -5.83 6.41
N ILE A 174 -27.88 -4.85 7.28
CA ILE A 174 -27.92 -5.08 8.72
C ILE A 174 -29.38 -5.38 9.03
N ALA A 175 -29.68 -6.67 9.08
CA ALA A 175 -30.89 -7.18 9.70
C ALA A 175 -30.86 -6.76 11.18
N ALA A 176 -31.68 -5.78 11.55
CA ALA A 176 -32.10 -5.61 12.92
C ALA A 176 -33.13 -6.72 13.21
N GLU A 177 -32.65 -7.82 13.77
CA GLU A 177 -33.51 -8.82 14.41
C GLU A 177 -33.93 -8.26 15.77
N GLU A 178 -35.14 -7.72 15.79
CA GLU A 178 -35.91 -7.44 16.99
C GLU A 178 -36.41 -8.78 17.54
N LYS A 179 -35.91 -9.19 18.71
CA LYS A 179 -36.56 -10.22 19.52
C LYS A 179 -36.78 -9.75 20.95
N GLN A 180 -38.04 -9.89 21.33
CA GLN A 180 -38.56 -10.00 22.70
C GLN A 180 -37.82 -11.06 23.50
#